data_AF-I4EDM1-F1
#
_entry.id   AF-I4EDM1-F1
#
_cell.length_a   1.000
_cell.length_b   1.000
_cell.length_c   1.000
_cell.angle_alpha   90.00
_cell.angle_beta   90.00
_cell.angle_gamma   90.00
#
_symmetry.space_group_name_H-M   'P 1'
#
loop_
_entity.id
_entity.type
_entity.pdbx_description
1 polymer ?
#
loop_
_entity_poly.entity_id
_entity_poly.type
_entity_poly.pdbx_seq_one_letter_code
_entity_poly.pdbx_strand_id
1 'polypeptide(L)'
;MVIDQKILDAVQTQQVDTVLNLACGLDTRPFRLPLPSTLTWIEVDLPEVIAYKGSILTNDRVACRLESIGMDLSDSDARRRLFAHVDGTAHRVLVVSEGFLLYLSANTVAALARDLHAFPRFSYWMTDVTSPLLLRLDQVFGRPVQRWVSPMRFAPRDKRAFFEPYGWTIRDFRPLAVEGERLHREPPFAPLLRAGRIVLRGKWRDAFRDSSGVLLLERSSQPAPVLPGGIRRHTTGTLLKLRHRHRGESKESIEEYRMEYTGWNPLVPALELLAVILVIGAAIVIGRRLRQRG
;
A
#
# COMPACT_ATOMS: atom_id res chain seq x y z
N MET A 1 12.04 -1.82 -12.26
CA MET A 1 11.48 -2.44 -11.03
C MET A 1 10.16 -3.13 -11.36
N VAL A 2 9.63 -3.97 -10.46
CA VAL A 2 8.33 -4.66 -10.64
C VAL A 2 7.20 -3.67 -10.92
N ILE A 3 7.13 -2.58 -10.14
CA ILE A 3 6.13 -1.52 -10.31
C ILE A 3 6.25 -0.85 -11.68
N ASP A 4 7.47 -0.50 -12.12
CA ASP A 4 7.69 0.10 -13.43
C ASP A 4 7.13 -0.77 -14.57
N GLN A 5 7.42 -2.08 -14.53
CA GLN A 5 6.91 -3.01 -15.52
C GLN A 5 5.38 -3.04 -15.53
N LYS A 6 4.76 -3.08 -14.34
CA LYS A 6 3.30 -3.10 -14.21
C LYS A 6 2.65 -1.80 -14.67
N ILE A 7 3.28 -0.65 -14.44
CA ILE A 7 2.81 0.64 -14.95
C ILE A 7 2.86 0.64 -16.48
N LEU A 8 3.98 0.22 -17.07
CA LEU A 8 4.12 0.14 -18.53
C LEU A 8 3.10 -0.84 -19.14
N ASP A 9 2.93 -2.02 -18.54
CA ASP A 9 1.92 -3.01 -18.96
C ASP A 9 0.51 -2.41 -18.92
N ALA A 10 0.17 -1.68 -17.84
CA ALA A 10 -1.15 -1.05 -17.68
C ALA A 10 -1.40 0.04 -18.72
N VAL A 11 -0.40 0.89 -18.98
CA VAL A 11 -0.47 1.93 -20.01
C VAL A 11 -0.62 1.33 -21.41
N GLN A 12 0.16 0.29 -21.73
CA GLN A 12 0.18 -0.31 -23.06
C GLN A 12 -1.02 -1.21 -23.34
N THR A 13 -1.43 -2.03 -22.38
CA THR A 13 -2.39 -3.12 -22.61
C THR A 13 -3.77 -2.86 -22.02
N GLN A 14 -3.88 -1.99 -21.02
CA GLN A 14 -5.14 -1.70 -20.34
C GLN A 14 -5.70 -0.32 -20.71
N GLN A 15 -5.06 0.39 -21.65
CA GLN A 15 -5.44 1.74 -22.09
C GLN A 15 -5.56 2.74 -20.92
N VAL A 16 -4.67 2.62 -19.93
CA VAL A 16 -4.53 3.65 -18.89
C VAL A 16 -3.98 4.91 -19.55
N ASP A 17 -4.73 6.01 -19.44
CA ASP A 17 -4.35 7.33 -19.97
C ASP A 17 -3.91 8.29 -18.87
N THR A 18 -4.22 7.97 -17.61
CA THR A 18 -3.80 8.77 -16.44
C THR A 18 -3.21 7.89 -15.33
N VAL A 19 -2.02 8.25 -14.86
CA VAL A 19 -1.41 7.68 -13.64
C VAL A 19 -1.49 8.71 -12.52
N LEU A 20 -2.13 8.35 -11.41
CA LEU A 20 -2.20 9.17 -10.20
C LEU A 20 -1.29 8.58 -9.12
N ASN A 21 -0.14 9.22 -8.90
CA ASN A 21 0.87 8.78 -7.93
C ASN A 21 0.72 9.53 -6.60
N LEU A 22 0.22 8.83 -5.58
CA LEU A 22 -0.07 9.37 -4.25
C LEU A 22 1.11 9.16 -3.31
N ALA A 23 1.48 10.22 -2.57
CA ALA A 23 2.67 10.27 -1.74
C ALA A 23 3.92 9.93 -2.56
N CYS A 24 4.06 10.63 -3.69
CA CYS A 24 5.03 10.32 -4.73
C CYS A 24 6.50 10.43 -4.27
N GLY A 25 6.78 11.15 -3.19
CA GLY A 25 8.10 11.42 -2.68
C GLY A 25 9.05 11.91 -3.79
N LEU A 26 10.19 11.22 -3.88
CA LEU A 26 11.23 11.47 -4.89
C LEU A 26 11.13 10.54 -6.10
N ASP A 27 9.93 10.03 -6.40
CA ASP A 27 9.71 9.21 -7.60
C ASP A 27 10.03 10.01 -8.88
N THR A 28 10.90 9.44 -9.71
CA THR A 28 11.36 10.00 -10.99
C THR A 28 10.84 9.22 -12.20
N ARG A 29 9.87 8.31 -12.03
CA ARG A 29 9.27 7.53 -13.14
C ARG A 29 8.85 8.37 -14.35
N PRO A 30 8.21 9.55 -14.21
CA PRO A 30 7.88 10.41 -15.36
C PRO A 30 9.08 10.85 -16.21
N PHE A 31 10.27 10.88 -15.60
CA PHE A 31 11.52 11.36 -16.21
C PHE A 31 12.37 10.23 -16.81
N ARG A 32 12.19 8.99 -16.33
CA ARG A 32 13.04 7.84 -16.74
C ARG A 32 12.31 6.73 -17.48
N LEU A 33 10.98 6.62 -17.34
CA LEU A 33 10.22 5.58 -18.02
C LEU A 33 9.87 6.00 -19.45
N PRO A 34 9.84 5.06 -20.42
CA PRO A 34 9.45 5.33 -21.80
C PRO A 34 7.92 5.47 -21.92
N LEU A 35 7.36 6.49 -21.28
CA LEU A 35 5.92 6.75 -21.25
C LEU A 35 5.48 7.49 -22.52
N PRO A 36 4.27 7.22 -23.05
CA PRO A 36 3.72 7.99 -24.15
C PRO A 36 3.56 9.47 -23.77
N SER A 37 3.84 10.39 -24.70
CA SER A 37 3.67 11.83 -24.48
C SER A 37 2.21 12.26 -24.26
N THR A 38 1.26 11.38 -24.62
CA THR A 38 -0.18 11.56 -24.38
C THR A 38 -0.63 11.14 -23.00
N LEU A 39 0.18 10.37 -22.26
CA LEU A 39 -0.14 9.97 -20.89
C LEU A 39 -0.11 11.19 -19.97
N THR A 40 -1.09 11.29 -19.08
CA THR A 40 -1.07 12.24 -17.97
C THR A 40 -0.54 11.55 -16.72
N TRP A 41 0.50 12.10 -16.12
CA TRP A 41 1.04 11.67 -14.84
C TRP A 41 0.78 12.77 -13.81
N ILE A 42 -0.08 12.46 -12.85
CA ILE A 42 -0.40 13.35 -11.75
C ILE A 42 0.33 12.84 -10.52
N GLU A 43 1.19 13.66 -9.93
CA GLU A 43 1.91 13.33 -8.71
C GLU A 43 1.45 14.21 -7.57
N VAL A 44 1.24 13.60 -6.40
CA VAL A 44 0.68 14.26 -5.23
C VAL A 44 1.56 13.96 -4.03
N ASP A 45 2.00 15.02 -3.36
CA ASP A 45 2.69 14.94 -2.07
C ASP A 45 2.54 16.27 -1.32
N LEU A 46 3.12 16.36 -0.13
CA LEU A 46 3.19 17.61 0.61
C LEU A 46 3.84 18.71 -0.24
N PRO A 47 3.35 19.97 -0.14
CA PRO A 47 3.85 21.09 -0.94
C PRO A 47 5.38 21.23 -0.93
N GLU A 48 6.02 21.05 0.21
CA GLU A 48 7.46 21.11 0.39
C GLU A 48 8.22 20.00 -0.35
N VAL A 49 7.65 18.79 -0.45
CA VAL A 49 8.24 17.65 -1.18
C VAL A 49 8.18 17.92 -2.68
N ILE A 50 7.03 18.39 -3.16
CA ILE A 50 6.84 18.77 -4.57
C ILE A 50 7.79 19.91 -4.96
N ALA A 51 7.87 20.96 -4.15
CA ALA A 51 8.77 22.09 -4.40
C ALA A 51 10.24 21.65 -4.42
N TYR A 52 10.66 20.83 -3.46
CA TYR A 52 12.01 20.29 -3.40
C TYR A 52 12.37 19.47 -4.65
N LYS A 53 11.52 18.50 -5.02
CA LYS A 53 11.75 17.67 -6.21
C LYS A 53 11.79 18.50 -7.49
N GLY A 54 10.86 19.43 -7.65
CA GLY A 54 10.81 20.33 -8.80
C GLY A 54 12.08 21.18 -8.95
N SER A 55 12.65 21.65 -7.84
CA SER A 55 13.91 22.41 -7.84
C SER A 55 15.11 21.60 -8.33
N ILE A 56 15.11 20.29 -8.10
CA ILE A 56 16.20 19.40 -8.54
C ILE A 56 16.03 19.04 -10.01
N LEU A 57 14.80 18.75 -10.44
CA LEU A 57 14.49 18.21 -11.78
C LEU A 57 14.14 19.30 -12.80
N THR A 58 14.45 20.56 -12.52
CA THR A 58 14.04 21.71 -13.36
C THR A 58 14.51 21.59 -14.82
N ASN A 59 15.66 20.96 -15.07
CA ASN A 59 16.23 20.80 -16.40
C ASN A 59 16.08 19.38 -16.96
N ASP A 60 15.45 18.48 -16.21
CA ASP A 60 15.26 17.10 -16.63
C ASP A 60 14.08 16.99 -17.59
N ARG A 61 14.24 16.15 -18.63
CA ARG A 61 13.20 15.92 -19.61
C ARG A 61 12.16 14.94 -19.05
N VAL A 62 10.91 15.39 -19.00
CA VAL A 62 9.76 14.52 -18.75
C VAL A 62 9.31 13.82 -20.05
N ALA A 63 8.96 12.53 -19.95
CA ALA A 63 8.50 11.74 -21.10
C ALA A 63 7.02 11.98 -21.46
N CYS A 64 6.21 12.42 -20.50
CA CYS A 64 4.75 12.52 -20.57
C CYS A 64 4.24 13.88 -20.05
N ARG A 65 2.93 14.10 -19.99
CA ARG A 65 2.35 15.31 -19.36
C ARG A 65 2.42 15.14 -17.85
N LEU A 66 3.21 15.95 -17.16
CA LEU A 66 3.37 15.89 -15.71
C LEU A 66 2.60 17.03 -15.03
N GLU A 67 1.77 16.67 -14.06
CA GLU A 67 1.08 17.60 -13.16
C GLU A 67 1.52 17.31 -11.72
N SER A 68 2.18 18.28 -11.08
CA SER A 68 2.66 18.16 -9.71
C SER A 68 1.77 18.94 -8.75
N ILE A 69 1.14 18.25 -7.79
CA ILE A 69 0.16 18.82 -6.87
C ILE A 69 0.68 18.73 -5.44
N GLY A 70 0.96 19.90 -4.85
CA GLY A 70 1.26 20.03 -3.43
C GLY A 70 0.00 19.98 -2.58
N MET A 71 -0.28 18.86 -1.93
CA MET A 71 -1.46 18.66 -1.09
C MET A 71 -1.20 17.64 0.02
N ASP A 72 -1.67 17.94 1.24
CA ASP A 72 -1.71 16.94 2.30
C ASP A 72 -2.83 15.91 2.02
N LEU A 73 -2.40 14.68 1.72
CA LEU A 73 -3.31 13.56 1.49
C LEU A 73 -4.12 13.16 2.73
N SER A 74 -3.81 13.66 3.92
CA SER A 74 -4.62 13.46 5.13
C SER A 74 -5.94 14.24 5.10
N ASP A 75 -5.98 15.37 4.38
CA ASP A 75 -7.21 16.15 4.17
C ASP A 75 -8.16 15.40 3.23
N SER A 76 -9.20 14.84 3.83
CA SER A 76 -10.18 14.03 3.10
C SER A 76 -11.01 14.83 2.09
N ASP A 77 -11.29 16.11 2.37
CA ASP A 77 -12.08 16.93 1.46
C ASP A 77 -11.24 17.39 0.27
N ALA A 78 -9.99 17.78 0.50
CA ALA A 78 -9.04 18.10 -0.57
C ALA A 78 -8.79 16.90 -1.47
N ARG A 79 -8.55 15.73 -0.87
CA ARG A 79 -8.38 14.46 -1.59
C ARG A 79 -9.59 14.13 -2.47
N ARG A 80 -10.82 14.21 -1.94
CA ARG A 80 -12.04 13.95 -2.74
C ARG A 80 -12.23 14.94 -3.88
N ARG A 81 -11.92 16.23 -3.68
CA ARG A 81 -11.98 17.23 -4.75
C ARG A 81 -10.99 16.91 -5.87
N LEU A 82 -9.76 16.52 -5.52
CA LEU A 82 -8.76 16.08 -6.50
C LEU A 82 -9.28 14.87 -7.28
N PHE A 83 -9.77 13.84 -6.60
CA PHE A 83 -10.24 12.63 -7.27
C PHE A 83 -11.43 12.91 -8.20
N ALA A 84 -12.36 13.78 -7.80
CA ALA A 84 -13.45 14.24 -8.67
C ALA A 84 -12.94 14.98 -9.91
N HIS A 85 -11.90 15.82 -9.77
CA HIS A 85 -11.29 16.49 -10.91
C HIS A 85 -10.66 15.49 -11.89
N VAL A 86 -9.88 14.53 -11.37
CA VAL A 86 -9.24 13.49 -12.19
C VAL A 86 -10.28 12.61 -12.89
N ASP A 87 -11.37 12.24 -12.21
CA ASP A 87 -12.47 11.47 -12.81
C ASP A 87 -13.16 12.22 -13.97
N GLY A 88 -13.22 13.54 -13.88
CA GLY A 88 -13.80 14.40 -14.92
C GLY A 88 -12.95 14.57 -16.17
N THR A 89 -11.63 14.31 -16.09
CA THR A 89 -10.68 14.55 -17.18
C THR A 89 -10.08 13.28 -17.78
N ALA A 90 -9.94 12.21 -16.98
CA ALA A 90 -9.34 10.95 -17.40
C ALA A 90 -10.35 9.96 -17.98
N HIS A 91 -9.90 9.07 -18.87
CA HIS A 91 -10.70 7.94 -19.34
C HIS A 91 -10.54 6.69 -18.46
N ARG A 92 -9.32 6.43 -17.99
CA ARG A 92 -8.96 5.25 -17.19
C ARG A 92 -7.70 5.53 -16.34
N VAL A 93 -7.92 5.58 -15.03
CA VAL A 93 -6.89 5.93 -14.05
C VAL A 93 -6.26 4.68 -13.43
N LEU A 94 -4.93 4.68 -13.37
CA LEU A 94 -4.14 3.84 -12.48
C LEU A 94 -3.65 4.66 -11.29
N VAL A 95 -4.06 4.29 -10.09
CA VAL A 95 -3.55 4.87 -8.85
C VAL A 95 -2.28 4.12 -8.44
N VAL A 96 -1.24 4.83 -8.03
CA VAL A 96 -0.02 4.25 -7.45
C VAL A 96 0.16 4.82 -6.06
N SER A 97 0.38 3.98 -5.06
CA SER A 97 0.66 4.39 -3.68
C SER A 97 1.76 3.50 -3.09
N GLU A 98 2.95 3.59 -3.67
CA GLU A 98 4.14 2.86 -3.22
C GLU A 98 4.73 3.51 -1.96
N GLY A 99 5.13 2.70 -0.98
CA GLY A 99 5.75 3.17 0.25
C GLY A 99 4.81 4.03 1.10
N PHE A 100 3.50 3.97 0.88
CA PHE A 100 2.55 4.88 1.54
C PHE A 100 1.64 4.16 2.53
N LEU A 101 0.86 3.17 2.06
CA LEU A 101 -0.19 2.55 2.87
C LEU A 101 0.35 1.88 4.13
N LEU A 102 1.57 1.35 4.06
CA LEU A 102 2.32 0.74 5.17
C LEU A 102 2.29 1.59 6.44
N TYR A 103 2.29 2.91 6.32
CA TYR A 103 2.41 3.85 7.45
C TYR A 103 1.05 4.36 7.97
N LEU A 104 -0.04 3.98 7.31
CA LEU A 104 -1.39 4.41 7.64
C LEU A 104 -2.09 3.44 8.59
N SER A 105 -3.12 3.91 9.28
CA SER A 105 -4.01 3.01 10.01
C SER A 105 -4.91 2.24 9.03
N ALA A 106 -5.40 1.06 9.42
CA ALA A 106 -6.36 0.30 8.62
C ALA A 106 -7.61 1.13 8.26
N ASN A 107 -8.09 1.97 9.19
CA ASN A 107 -9.23 2.86 8.96
C ASN A 107 -8.93 3.93 7.91
N THR A 108 -7.71 4.47 7.92
CA THR A 108 -7.26 5.45 6.92
C THR A 108 -7.15 4.80 5.54
N VAL A 109 -6.58 3.59 5.45
CA VAL A 109 -6.51 2.84 4.18
C VAL A 109 -7.91 2.51 3.66
N ALA A 110 -8.83 2.10 4.54
CA ALA A 110 -10.23 1.83 4.20
C ALA A 110 -10.95 3.11 3.69
N ALA A 111 -10.71 4.26 4.32
CA ALA A 111 -11.26 5.53 3.87
C ALA A 111 -10.72 5.92 2.48
N LEU A 112 -9.41 5.77 2.25
CA LEU A 112 -8.79 5.98 0.94
C LEU A 112 -9.37 5.04 -0.11
N ALA A 113 -9.51 3.75 0.20
CA ALA A 113 -10.07 2.75 -0.70
C ALA A 113 -11.50 3.12 -1.14
N ARG A 114 -12.33 3.62 -0.22
CA ARG A 114 -13.69 4.12 -0.52
C ARG A 114 -13.67 5.39 -1.36
N ASP A 115 -12.81 6.35 -1.02
CA ASP A 115 -12.71 7.61 -1.76
C ASP A 115 -12.28 7.36 -3.22
N LEU A 116 -11.33 6.45 -3.46
CA LEU A 116 -10.92 6.06 -4.81
C LEU A 116 -12.05 5.33 -5.55
N HIS A 117 -12.73 4.38 -4.88
CA HIS A 117 -13.81 3.60 -5.48
C HIS A 117 -15.05 4.43 -5.82
N ALA A 118 -15.25 5.59 -5.18
CA ALA A 118 -16.37 6.49 -5.45
C ALA A 118 -16.38 7.04 -6.89
N PHE A 119 -15.25 6.98 -7.60
CA PHE A 119 -15.08 7.53 -8.93
C PHE A 119 -14.90 6.41 -9.97
N PRO A 120 -15.73 6.32 -11.02
CA PRO A 120 -15.75 5.20 -11.94
C PRO A 120 -14.50 5.09 -12.84
N ARG A 121 -13.78 6.18 -13.11
CA ARG A 121 -12.56 6.14 -13.95
C ARG A 121 -11.37 5.51 -13.25
N PHE A 122 -11.42 5.39 -11.91
CA PHE A 122 -10.41 4.77 -11.07
C PHE A 122 -10.50 3.24 -11.21
N SER A 123 -9.83 2.73 -12.24
CA SER A 123 -9.96 1.33 -12.67
C SER A 123 -8.95 0.41 -12.00
N TYR A 124 -7.75 0.93 -11.72
CA TYR A 124 -6.66 0.16 -11.13
C TYR A 124 -6.03 0.89 -9.96
N TRP A 125 -5.57 0.14 -8.96
CA TRP A 125 -4.81 0.67 -7.84
C TRP A 125 -3.64 -0.26 -7.50
N MET A 126 -2.43 0.27 -7.60
CA MET A 126 -1.19 -0.43 -7.32
C MET A 126 -0.56 0.08 -6.03
N THR A 127 -0.16 -0.85 -5.16
CA THR A 127 0.48 -0.55 -3.88
C THR A 127 1.34 -1.72 -3.43
N ASP A 128 2.35 -1.47 -2.61
CA ASP A 128 3.03 -2.52 -1.88
C ASP A 128 2.26 -2.91 -0.61
N VAL A 129 2.39 -4.19 -0.23
CA VAL A 129 1.73 -4.75 0.94
C VAL A 129 2.70 -5.63 1.70
N THR A 130 2.54 -5.65 3.02
CA THR A 130 3.34 -6.48 3.93
C THR A 130 2.44 -7.29 4.86
N SER A 131 2.96 -8.40 5.37
CA SER A 131 2.25 -9.31 6.27
C SER A 131 2.49 -8.94 7.73
N PRO A 132 1.53 -9.26 8.64
CA PRO A 132 1.69 -9.02 10.07
C PRO A 132 2.95 -9.67 10.67
N LEU A 133 3.37 -10.81 10.13
CA LEU A 133 4.58 -11.50 10.55
C LEU A 133 5.81 -10.65 10.27
N LEU A 134 5.94 -10.13 9.05
CA LEU A 134 7.07 -9.31 8.63
C LEU A 134 7.08 -7.97 9.36
N LEU A 135 5.90 -7.39 9.60
CA LEU A 135 5.73 -6.21 10.45
C LEU A 135 6.22 -6.45 11.87
N ARG A 136 5.85 -7.57 12.51
CA ARG A 136 6.32 -7.91 13.87
C ARG A 136 7.82 -8.13 13.90
N LEU A 137 8.39 -8.75 12.87
CA LEU A 137 9.84 -8.96 12.77
C LEU A 137 10.57 -7.63 12.59
N ASP A 138 10.03 -6.68 11.82
CA ASP A 138 10.55 -5.33 11.78
C ASP A 138 10.44 -4.65 13.16
N GLN A 139 9.31 -4.72 13.86
CA GLN A 139 9.18 -4.14 15.22
C GLN A 139 10.18 -4.72 16.24
N VAL A 140 10.48 -6.01 16.16
CA VAL A 140 11.40 -6.68 17.09
C VAL A 140 12.86 -6.45 16.69
N PHE A 141 13.20 -6.61 15.41
CA PHE A 141 14.58 -6.60 14.93
C PHE A 141 14.98 -5.27 14.28
N GLY A 142 14.04 -4.42 13.86
CA GLY A 142 14.19 -3.11 13.21
C GLY A 142 14.65 -1.95 14.11
N ARG A 143 14.74 -2.16 15.42
CA ARG A 143 14.98 -1.13 16.45
C ARG A 143 16.07 -0.08 16.16
N PRO A 144 17.23 -0.39 15.54
CA PRO A 144 18.24 0.62 15.21
C PRO A 144 17.83 1.59 14.08
N VAL A 145 16.95 1.16 13.16
CA VAL A 145 16.52 1.93 11.98
C VAL A 145 15.19 2.65 12.24
N GLN A 146 14.33 2.09 13.09
CA GLN A 146 13.04 2.69 13.50
C GLN A 146 13.17 4.05 14.19
N ARG A 147 14.37 4.42 14.66
CA ARG A 147 14.62 5.76 15.18
C ARG A 147 14.59 6.84 14.09
N TRP A 148 14.75 6.44 12.82
CA TRP A 148 14.86 7.33 11.66
C TRP A 148 13.71 7.14 10.65
N VAL A 149 12.81 6.18 10.87
CA VAL A 149 11.73 5.83 9.94
C VAL A 149 10.42 5.68 10.70
N SER A 150 9.33 6.20 10.13
CA SER A 150 7.98 6.06 10.69
C SER A 150 7.61 4.59 10.91
N PRO A 151 6.98 4.24 12.04
CA PRO A 151 6.59 2.86 12.29
C PRO A 151 5.52 2.43 11.29
N MET A 152 5.72 1.26 10.67
CA MET A 152 4.69 0.64 9.84
C MET A 152 3.49 0.25 10.71
N ARG A 153 2.29 0.52 10.21
CA ARG A 153 0.99 0.35 10.90
C ARG A 153 0.01 -0.52 10.12
N PHE A 154 0.17 -0.62 8.80
CA PHE A 154 -0.73 -1.40 7.95
C PHE A 154 -0.08 -2.69 7.48
N ALA A 155 -0.67 -3.82 7.87
CA ALA A 155 -0.28 -5.15 7.43
C ALA A 155 -1.49 -6.08 7.51
N PRO A 156 -2.34 -6.16 6.47
CA PRO A 156 -3.55 -6.99 6.52
C PRO A 156 -3.16 -8.47 6.60
N ARG A 157 -3.85 -9.24 7.47
CA ARG A 157 -3.68 -10.72 7.56
C ARG A 157 -4.03 -11.37 6.24
N ASP A 158 -5.18 -10.98 5.70
CA ASP A 158 -5.67 -11.37 4.40
C ASP A 158 -5.83 -10.11 3.55
N LYS A 159 -5.02 -10.04 2.48
CA LYS A 159 -5.01 -8.92 1.54
C LYS A 159 -6.36 -8.82 0.81
N ARG A 160 -6.94 -9.97 0.44
CA ARG A 160 -8.18 -10.04 -0.30
C ARG A 160 -9.35 -9.59 0.58
N ALA A 161 -9.48 -10.18 1.76
CA ALA A 161 -10.56 -9.87 2.69
C ALA A 161 -10.55 -8.39 3.15
N PHE A 162 -9.38 -7.74 3.12
CA PHE A 162 -9.30 -6.31 3.45
C PHE A 162 -9.85 -5.41 2.33
N PHE A 163 -9.51 -5.67 1.06
CA PHE A 163 -9.83 -4.76 -0.05
C PHE A 163 -11.20 -5.02 -0.70
N GLU A 164 -11.67 -6.28 -0.70
CA GLU A 164 -12.95 -6.67 -1.32
C GLU A 164 -14.17 -5.92 -0.77
N PRO A 165 -14.31 -5.68 0.55
CA PRO A 165 -15.43 -4.92 1.10
C PRO A 165 -15.50 -3.47 0.60
N TYR A 166 -14.41 -2.94 0.04
CA TYR A 166 -14.34 -1.61 -0.54
C TYR A 166 -14.41 -1.62 -2.07
N GLY A 167 -14.79 -2.76 -2.65
CA GLY A 167 -15.01 -2.92 -4.09
C GLY A 167 -13.72 -3.06 -4.91
N TRP A 168 -12.63 -3.52 -4.29
CA TRP A 168 -11.35 -3.77 -4.95
C TRP A 168 -11.02 -5.26 -4.94
N THR A 169 -10.79 -5.83 -6.11
CA THR A 169 -10.38 -7.23 -6.27
C THR A 169 -8.89 -7.31 -6.60
N ILE A 170 -8.23 -8.37 -6.15
CA ILE A 170 -6.82 -8.59 -6.48
C ILE A 170 -6.75 -9.13 -7.92
N ARG A 171 -6.30 -8.28 -8.84
CA ARG A 171 -6.03 -8.68 -10.24
C ARG A 171 -4.69 -9.39 -10.35
N ASP A 172 -3.68 -8.88 -9.66
CA ASP A 172 -2.34 -9.44 -9.69
C ASP A 172 -1.59 -9.23 -8.38
N PHE A 173 -0.72 -10.18 -8.04
CA PHE A 173 0.18 -10.08 -6.89
C PHE A 173 1.58 -10.56 -7.29
N ARG A 174 2.59 -9.74 -7.01
CA ARG A 174 4.00 -10.04 -7.29
C ARG A 174 4.77 -10.10 -5.97
N PRO A 175 5.04 -11.30 -5.44
CA PRO A 175 5.76 -11.43 -4.18
C PRO A 175 7.21 -10.96 -4.32
N LEU A 176 7.69 -10.12 -3.40
CA LEU A 176 9.04 -9.56 -3.46
C LEU A 176 10.12 -10.64 -3.35
N ALA A 177 9.85 -11.72 -2.59
CA ALA A 177 10.77 -12.84 -2.47
C ALA A 177 11.04 -13.53 -3.82
N VAL A 178 10.00 -13.70 -4.63
CA VAL A 178 10.08 -14.34 -5.96
C VAL A 178 10.75 -13.40 -6.96
N GLU A 179 10.41 -12.11 -6.93
CA GLU A 179 10.99 -11.12 -7.83
C GLU A 179 12.46 -10.83 -7.50
N GLY A 180 12.85 -10.90 -6.23
CA GLY A 180 14.24 -10.80 -5.80
C GLY A 180 15.11 -11.93 -6.35
N GLU A 181 14.60 -13.17 -6.29
CA GLU A 181 15.22 -14.36 -6.91
C GLU A 181 15.37 -14.19 -8.43
N ARG A 182 14.27 -13.81 -9.12
CA ARG A 182 14.25 -13.61 -10.57
C ARG A 182 15.20 -12.53 -11.06
N LEU A 183 15.35 -11.46 -10.29
CA LEU A 183 16.20 -10.31 -10.65
C LEU A 183 17.64 -10.44 -10.13
N HIS A 184 18.00 -11.55 -9.48
CA HIS A 184 19.28 -11.74 -8.81
C HIS A 184 19.62 -10.61 -7.81
N ARG A 185 18.61 -10.09 -7.12
CA ARG A 185 18.71 -9.00 -6.13
C ARG A 185 18.41 -9.46 -4.72
N GLU A 186 18.62 -10.74 -4.45
CA GLU A 186 18.38 -11.28 -3.13
C GLU A 186 19.38 -10.70 -2.12
N PRO A 187 18.98 -10.52 -0.85
CA PRO A 187 19.91 -10.07 0.17
C PRO A 187 21.05 -11.09 0.37
N PRO A 188 22.22 -10.68 0.91
CA PRO A 188 23.38 -11.58 1.10
C PRO A 188 23.09 -12.85 1.91
N PHE A 189 22.03 -12.85 2.72
CA PHE A 189 21.57 -13.99 3.53
C PHE A 189 20.52 -14.89 2.83
N ALA A 190 20.28 -14.70 1.52
CA ALA A 190 19.31 -15.48 0.76
C ALA A 190 19.52 -17.00 0.80
N PRO A 191 20.76 -17.56 0.79
CA PRO A 191 20.96 -19.00 0.96
C PRO A 191 20.37 -19.54 2.27
N LEU A 192 20.43 -18.76 3.36
CA LEU A 192 19.86 -19.14 4.66
C LEU A 192 18.32 -19.10 4.63
N LEU A 193 17.74 -18.10 3.96
CA LEU A 193 16.29 -18.03 3.76
C LEU A 193 15.78 -19.17 2.88
N ARG A 194 16.52 -19.53 1.82
CA ARG A 194 16.21 -20.69 0.95
C ARG A 194 16.30 -22.00 1.72
N ALA A 195 17.34 -22.19 2.55
CA ALA A 195 17.44 -23.34 3.45
C ALA A 195 16.27 -23.40 4.44
N GLY A 196 15.87 -22.25 5.00
CA GLY A 196 14.66 -22.13 5.81
C GLY A 196 13.38 -22.53 5.07
N ARG A 197 13.23 -22.18 3.78
CA ARG A 197 12.10 -22.60 2.93
C ARG A 197 12.04 -24.11 2.67
N ILE A 198 13.17 -24.83 2.75
CA ILE A 198 13.23 -26.30 2.63
C ILE A 198 12.71 -26.96 3.92
N VAL A 199 13.00 -26.35 5.07
CA VAL A 199 12.53 -26.80 6.38
C VAL A 199 11.04 -26.46 6.59
N LEU A 200 10.58 -25.31 6.09
CA LEU A 200 9.19 -24.88 6.17
C LEU A 200 8.30 -25.67 5.19
N ARG A 201 7.40 -26.50 5.74
CA ARG A 201 6.44 -27.29 4.94
C ARG A 201 5.08 -26.58 4.82
N GLY A 202 4.43 -26.79 3.68
CA GLY A 202 3.04 -26.39 3.43
C GLY A 202 2.78 -24.88 3.61
N LYS A 203 1.71 -24.57 4.35
CA LYS A 203 1.17 -23.20 4.54
C LYS A 203 2.18 -22.13 4.97
N TRP A 204 3.24 -22.51 5.69
CA TRP A 204 4.26 -21.58 6.15
C TRP A 204 5.22 -21.14 5.05
N ARG A 205 5.50 -22.02 4.08
CA ARG A 205 6.29 -21.68 2.90
C ARG A 205 5.56 -20.66 2.03
N ASP A 206 4.26 -20.83 1.84
CA ASP A 206 3.43 -19.89 1.09
C ASP A 206 3.23 -18.57 1.85
N ALA A 207 2.98 -18.64 3.17
CA ALA A 207 2.90 -17.43 4.00
C ALA A 207 4.20 -16.62 3.98
N PHE A 208 5.36 -17.28 3.92
CA PHE A 208 6.65 -16.61 3.80
C PHE A 208 6.87 -16.02 2.40
N ARG A 209 6.55 -16.78 1.34
CA ARG A 209 6.61 -16.31 -0.04
C ARG A 209 5.74 -15.07 -0.25
N ASP A 210 4.51 -15.11 0.26
CA ASP A 210 3.48 -14.09 0.04
C ASP A 210 3.45 -13.02 1.14
N SER A 211 4.52 -12.98 1.94
CA SER A 211 4.67 -12.11 3.11
C SER A 211 4.82 -10.64 2.77
N SER A 212 5.33 -10.32 1.58
CA SER A 212 5.40 -8.96 1.04
C SER A 212 5.40 -9.00 -0.48
N GLY A 213 4.88 -7.95 -1.12
CA GLY A 213 4.72 -7.93 -2.56
C GLY A 213 4.10 -6.65 -3.07
N VAL A 214 4.10 -6.52 -4.40
CA VAL A 214 3.33 -5.50 -5.11
C VAL A 214 1.96 -6.07 -5.43
N LEU A 215 0.92 -5.34 -5.05
CA LEU A 215 -0.47 -5.65 -5.31
C LEU A 215 -0.99 -4.75 -6.43
N LEU A 216 -1.64 -5.35 -7.43
CA LEU A 216 -2.46 -4.64 -8.40
C LEU A 216 -3.90 -5.01 -8.14
N LEU A 217 -4.66 -4.02 -7.69
CA LEU A 217 -6.09 -4.09 -7.47
C LEU A 217 -6.82 -3.60 -8.72
N GLU A 218 -7.95 -4.24 -9.01
CA GLU A 218 -8.88 -3.83 -10.04
C GLU A 218 -10.22 -3.48 -9.39
N ARG A 219 -10.88 -2.47 -9.97
CA ARG A 219 -12.20 -2.07 -9.53
C ARG A 219 -13.19 -3.21 -9.80
N SER A 220 -13.89 -3.66 -8.76
CA SER A 220 -14.99 -4.61 -8.92
C SER A 220 -16.16 -3.95 -9.65
N SER A 221 -16.76 -4.68 -10.59
CA SER A 221 -18.05 -4.33 -11.21
C SER A 221 -19.24 -4.69 -10.31
N GLN A 222 -19.03 -5.52 -9.28
CA GLN A 222 -20.06 -5.84 -8.30
C GLN A 222 -20.13 -4.74 -7.24
N PRO A 223 -21.35 -4.31 -6.84
CA PRO A 223 -21.50 -3.34 -5.77
C PRO A 223 -20.83 -3.87 -4.50
N ALA A 224 -20.09 -2.99 -3.81
CA ALA A 224 -19.47 -3.33 -2.53
C ALA A 224 -20.53 -3.93 -1.60
N PRO A 225 -20.26 -5.07 -0.94
CA PRO A 225 -21.22 -5.68 -0.02
C PRO A 225 -21.58 -4.65 1.05
N VAL A 226 -22.89 -4.49 1.31
CA VAL A 226 -23.37 -3.58 2.36
C VAL A 226 -22.86 -4.11 3.69
N LEU A 227 -21.88 -3.41 4.27
CA LEU A 227 -21.39 -3.72 5.62
C LEU A 227 -22.55 -3.60 6.61
N PRO A 228 -22.79 -4.59 7.48
CA PRO A 228 -23.83 -4.50 8.50
C PRO A 228 -23.49 -3.33 9.44
N GLY A 229 -24.27 -2.25 9.40
CA GLY A 229 -24.04 -1.06 10.23
C GLY A 229 -24.50 0.28 9.64
N GLY A 230 -24.98 0.32 8.39
CA GLY A 230 -25.49 1.55 7.79
C GLY A 230 -26.79 2.06 8.43
N ILE A 231 -26.69 3.18 9.16
CA ILE A 231 -27.83 3.97 9.67
C ILE A 231 -28.83 4.25 8.52
N ARG A 232 -30.10 3.87 8.74
CA ARG A 232 -31.21 4.20 7.82
C ARG A 232 -31.30 5.71 7.68
N ARG A 233 -31.23 6.21 6.45
CA ARG A 233 -31.57 7.60 6.13
C ARG A 233 -33.05 7.82 6.42
N HIS A 234 -33.37 8.61 7.45
CA HIS A 234 -34.67 9.27 7.55
C HIS A 234 -34.56 10.68 6.95
N THR A 235 -35.25 10.85 5.83
CA THR A 235 -35.63 12.14 5.26
C THR A 235 -36.57 12.84 6.23
N THR A 236 -36.29 14.09 6.61
CA THR A 236 -37.20 15.28 6.70
C THR A 236 -36.43 16.42 7.36
N GLY A 237 -36.56 17.64 6.83
CA GLY A 237 -35.67 18.76 7.10
C GLY A 237 -35.86 19.48 8.44
N THR A 238 -34.87 20.30 8.78
CA THR A 238 -34.93 21.69 9.30
C THR A 238 -33.51 22.12 9.65
N LEU A 239 -33.09 23.28 9.14
CA LEU A 239 -31.84 23.95 9.48
C LEU A 239 -31.81 24.35 10.96
N LEU A 240 -30.75 24.00 11.70
CA LEU A 240 -30.20 24.91 12.72
C LEU A 240 -28.74 24.54 13.09
N LYS A 241 -27.92 25.60 13.19
CA LYS A 241 -26.51 25.63 13.60
C LYS A 241 -26.21 24.79 14.85
N LEU A 242 -25.03 24.16 14.92
CA LEU A 242 -24.25 24.10 16.16
C LEU A 242 -22.76 23.78 15.95
N ARG A 243 -21.98 24.39 16.84
CA ARG A 243 -20.52 24.58 16.90
C ARG A 243 -19.68 23.29 16.96
N HIS A 244 -18.43 23.45 16.52
CA HIS A 244 -17.27 22.62 16.83
C HIS A 244 -17.30 21.95 18.22
N ARG A 245 -17.06 20.64 18.24
CA ARG A 245 -16.28 20.00 19.31
C ARG A 245 -15.64 18.69 18.81
N HIS A 246 -14.31 18.71 18.67
CA HIS A 246 -13.48 17.51 18.67
C HIS A 246 -13.67 16.78 20.01
N ARG A 247 -14.12 15.52 20.00
CA ARG A 247 -13.84 14.57 21.08
C ARG A 247 -14.21 13.13 20.70
N GLY A 248 -13.23 12.24 20.89
CA GLY A 248 -13.45 10.86 21.32
C GLY A 248 -13.71 9.85 20.22
N GLU A 249 -12.66 9.14 19.82
CA GLU A 249 -12.79 7.78 19.32
C GLU A 249 -13.62 6.97 20.33
N SER A 250 -14.75 6.42 19.91
CA SER A 250 -15.56 5.53 20.72
C SER A 250 -14.75 4.26 21.01
N LYS A 251 -14.48 3.98 22.30
CA LYS A 251 -13.78 2.77 22.75
C LYS A 251 -14.35 1.47 22.14
N GLU A 252 -15.65 1.46 21.82
CA GLU A 252 -16.36 0.33 21.21
C GLU A 252 -15.79 -0.12 19.85
N SER A 253 -15.31 0.80 19.00
CA SER A 253 -14.76 0.41 17.68
C SER A 253 -13.34 -0.14 17.74
N ILE A 254 -12.61 0.15 18.83
CA ILE A 254 -11.29 -0.43 19.12
C ILE A 254 -11.45 -1.83 19.76
N GLU A 255 -12.50 -2.03 20.55
CA GLU A 255 -12.79 -3.32 21.21
C GLU A 255 -13.41 -4.35 20.27
N GLU A 256 -14.29 -3.92 19.35
CA GLU A 256 -14.85 -4.79 18.30
C GLU A 256 -13.74 -5.32 17.38
N TYR A 257 -12.76 -4.46 17.04
CA TYR A 257 -11.56 -4.84 16.28
C TYR A 257 -10.54 -5.64 17.10
N ARG A 258 -10.62 -5.64 18.44
CA ARG A 258 -9.74 -6.46 19.31
C ARG A 258 -10.31 -7.86 19.52
N MET A 259 -11.64 -8.00 19.52
CA MET A 259 -12.38 -9.24 19.78
C MET A 259 -12.44 -10.18 18.56
N GLU A 260 -12.52 -9.64 17.33
CA GLU A 260 -12.50 -10.47 16.11
C GLU A 260 -11.12 -11.12 15.82
N TYR A 261 -10.10 -10.79 16.64
CA TYR A 261 -8.69 -11.18 16.46
C TYR A 261 -8.14 -12.20 17.49
N THR A 262 -8.96 -12.76 18.38
CA THR A 262 -8.52 -13.67 19.47
C THR A 262 -8.77 -15.17 19.27
N GLY A 263 -9.26 -15.63 18.11
CA GLY A 263 -9.52 -17.06 17.84
C GLY A 263 -8.28 -17.93 17.56
N TRP A 264 -7.25 -17.91 18.41
CA TRP A 264 -6.02 -18.71 18.24
C TRP A 264 -6.06 -19.99 19.11
N ASN A 265 -5.92 -21.17 18.50
CA ASN A 265 -5.72 -22.44 19.23
C ASN A 265 -4.19 -22.67 19.44
N PRO A 266 -3.65 -22.74 20.67
CA PRO A 266 -2.23 -22.43 20.92
C PRO A 266 -1.23 -23.57 20.74
N LEU A 267 -1.65 -24.82 20.61
CA LEU A 267 -0.78 -25.94 21.01
C LEU A 267 -0.09 -26.73 19.88
N VAL A 268 -0.26 -26.35 18.61
CA VAL A 268 0.39 -27.05 17.47
C VAL A 268 1.20 -26.13 16.51
N PRO A 269 0.99 -24.80 16.39
CA PRO A 269 1.81 -23.95 15.49
C PRO A 269 3.00 -23.22 16.16
N ALA A 270 3.23 -23.35 17.46
CA ALA A 270 4.20 -22.52 18.20
C ALA A 270 5.66 -22.77 17.81
N LEU A 271 6.06 -24.04 17.62
CA LEU A 271 7.44 -24.41 17.27
C LEU A 271 7.82 -24.01 15.85
N GLU A 272 6.90 -24.16 14.90
CA GLU A 272 7.12 -23.75 13.51
C GLU A 272 7.17 -22.22 13.37
N LEU A 273 6.30 -21.49 14.08
CA LEU A 273 6.35 -20.03 14.14
C LEU A 273 7.63 -19.53 14.81
N LEU A 274 8.09 -20.19 15.89
CA LEU A 274 9.39 -19.92 16.52
C LEU A 274 10.54 -20.18 15.55
N ALA A 275 10.52 -21.28 14.79
CA ALA A 275 11.53 -21.57 13.78
C ALA A 275 11.57 -20.50 12.68
N VAL A 276 10.40 -20.03 12.21
CA VAL A 276 10.31 -18.92 11.25
C VAL A 276 10.88 -17.63 11.82
N ILE A 277 10.50 -17.27 13.05
CA ILE A 277 10.99 -16.06 13.73
C ILE A 277 12.50 -16.13 13.95
N LEU A 278 13.03 -17.30 14.33
CA LEU A 278 14.45 -17.52 14.55
C LEU A 278 15.24 -17.46 13.23
N VAL A 279 14.76 -18.08 12.16
CA VAL A 279 15.43 -18.05 10.84
C VAL A 279 15.46 -16.64 10.27
N ILE A 280 14.34 -15.90 10.33
CA ILE A 280 14.28 -14.53 9.81
C ILE A 280 15.04 -13.56 10.71
N GLY A 281 14.90 -13.69 12.03
CA GLY A 281 15.64 -12.89 13.01
C GLY A 281 17.15 -13.08 12.87
N ALA A 282 17.62 -14.32 12.75
CA ALA A 282 19.03 -14.64 12.50
C ALA A 282 19.50 -14.06 11.16
N ALA A 283 18.72 -14.20 10.09
CA ALA A 283 19.05 -13.65 8.78
C ALA A 283 19.19 -12.11 8.79
N ILE A 284 18.27 -11.41 9.46
CA ILE A 284 18.32 -9.94 9.64
C ILE A 284 19.56 -9.52 10.43
N VAL A 285 19.85 -10.21 11.54
CA VAL A 285 21.02 -9.90 12.40
C VAL A 285 22.33 -10.16 11.67
N ILE A 286 22.44 -11.27 10.94
CA ILE A 286 23.62 -11.62 10.13
C ILE A 286 23.82 -10.61 9.00
N GLY A 287 22.74 -10.25 8.28
CA GLY A 287 22.81 -9.24 7.22
C GLY A 287 23.33 -7.88 7.70
N ARG A 288 22.95 -7.46 8.91
CA ARG A 288 23.46 -6.22 9.52
C ARG A 288 24.93 -6.30 9.90
N ARG A 289 25.39 -7.43 10.45
CA ARG A 289 26.82 -7.62 10.78
C ARG A 289 27.71 -7.62 9.53
N LEU A 290 27.21 -8.13 8.41
CA LEU A 290 27.92 -8.09 7.14
C LEU A 290 27.97 -6.67 6.55
N ARG A 291 26.89 -5.87 6.70
CA ARG A 291 26.83 -4.48 6.23
C ARG A 291 27.62 -3.47 7.08
N GLN A 292 28.00 -3.83 8.31
CA GLN A 292 28.88 -3.02 9.17
C GLN A 292 30.38 -3.33 9.00
N ARG A 293 30.72 -4.35 8.20
CA ARG A 293 32.11 -4.82 7.99
C ARG A 293 32.67 -4.51 6.60
N GLY A 294 31.89 -3.85 5.74
CA GLY A 294 32.31 -3.35 4.43
C GLY A 294 31.89 -1.90 4.28
#